data_AF-A0A8J7VP71-F1
#
_entry.id   AF-A0A8J7VP71-F1
#
_cell.length_a   1.000
_cell.length_b   1.000
_cell.length_c   1.000
_cell.angle_alpha   90.00
_cell.angle_beta   90.00
_cell.angle_gamma   90.00
#
_symmetry.space_group_name_H-M   'P 1'
#
loop_
_entity.id
_entity.type
_entity.pdbx_description
1 polymer ?
#
loop_
_entity_poly.entity_id
_entity_poly.type
_entity_poly.pdbx_seq_one_letter_code
_entity_poly.pdbx_strand_id
1 'polypeptide(L)'
;MTAHDPRSVHLAQYQPFSHRLEKVELTFQLHPTATRVRAALHLVPEPGQREIRLHGEGLRLIDAAVDGQSVAASPDETGLTLSDLPERPFVLTTEVEISPQTNTALEGLYMSNGMYCTQCEAEGFRKITYYPDRPDVMARFQVKIE
;
A
#
# COMPACT_ATOMS: atom_id res chain seq x y z
N MET A 1 -12.45 13.81 -16.98
CA MET A 1 -13.36 13.03 -16.12
C MET A 1 -13.60 11.70 -16.82
N THR A 2 -12.68 10.75 -16.67
CA THR A 2 -12.90 9.37 -17.09
C THR A 2 -13.53 8.66 -15.91
N ALA A 3 -14.81 8.29 -16.05
CA ALA A 3 -15.50 7.47 -15.08
C ALA A 3 -14.74 6.15 -14.95
N HIS A 4 -14.34 5.82 -13.72
CA HIS A 4 -13.82 4.49 -13.38
C HIS A 4 -14.99 3.53 -13.55
N ASP A 5 -14.97 2.69 -14.59
CA ASP A 5 -15.99 1.66 -14.77
C ASP A 5 -15.68 0.56 -13.75
N PRO A 6 -16.50 0.36 -12.70
CA PRO A 6 -16.21 -0.62 -11.68
C PRO A 6 -16.25 -2.00 -12.31
N ARG A 7 -15.08 -2.62 -12.50
CA ARG A 7 -15.01 -4.02 -12.95
C ARG A 7 -15.69 -4.87 -11.90
N SER A 8 -16.73 -5.60 -12.30
CA SER A 8 -17.41 -6.56 -11.43
C SER A 8 -16.41 -7.58 -10.89
N VAL A 9 -16.17 -7.55 -9.58
CA VAL A 9 -15.39 -8.58 -8.89
C VAL A 9 -16.31 -9.76 -8.59
N HIS A 10 -16.03 -10.91 -9.17
CA HIS A 10 -16.82 -12.13 -8.95
C HIS A 10 -16.17 -13.00 -7.88
N LEU A 11 -16.96 -13.50 -6.92
CA LEU A 11 -16.49 -14.44 -5.88
C LEU A 11 -15.80 -15.68 -6.48
N ALA A 12 -16.26 -16.15 -7.65
CA ALA A 12 -15.67 -17.28 -8.35
C ALA A 12 -14.23 -17.03 -8.88
N GLN A 13 -13.80 -15.77 -8.96
CA GLN A 13 -12.45 -15.38 -9.37
C GLN A 13 -11.53 -15.15 -8.16
N TYR A 14 -11.98 -15.45 -6.94
CA TYR A 14 -11.16 -15.33 -5.74
C TYR A 14 -9.91 -16.19 -5.85
N GLN A 15 -8.76 -15.57 -5.59
CA GLN A 15 -7.49 -16.26 -5.42
C GLN A 15 -6.87 -15.83 -4.07
N PRO A 16 -6.33 -16.78 -3.28
CA PRO A 16 -5.56 -16.45 -2.09
C PRO A 16 -4.44 -15.46 -2.41
N PHE A 17 -4.07 -14.63 -1.44
CA PHE A 17 -2.96 -13.71 -1.64
C PHE A 17 -1.65 -14.49 -1.79
N SER A 18 -0.77 -14.07 -2.69
CA SER A 18 0.45 -14.81 -3.04
C SER A 18 1.49 -14.86 -1.92
N HIS A 19 1.34 -14.01 -0.90
CA HIS A 19 2.27 -13.91 0.22
C HIS A 19 1.48 -13.83 1.54
N ARG A 20 1.92 -14.56 2.57
CA ARG A 20 1.43 -14.31 3.92
C ARG A 20 2.09 -13.05 4.48
N LEU A 21 1.29 -12.12 5.02
CA LEU A 21 1.77 -10.89 5.63
C LEU A 21 1.76 -11.03 7.16
N GLU A 22 2.93 -10.95 7.79
CA GLU A 22 3.07 -11.24 9.23
C GLU A 22 3.07 -9.97 10.09
N LYS A 23 3.72 -8.91 9.59
CA LYS A 23 3.87 -7.62 10.28
C LYS A 23 3.89 -6.48 9.28
N VAL A 24 3.31 -5.36 9.69
CA VAL A 24 3.34 -4.09 8.95
C VAL A 24 3.91 -3.02 9.87
N GLU A 25 4.95 -2.34 9.41
CA GLU A 25 5.51 -1.18 10.11
C GLU A 25 5.27 0.05 9.24
N LEU A 26 4.62 1.07 9.82
CA LEU A 26 4.36 2.33 9.14
C LEU A 26 5.07 3.46 9.87
N THR A 27 5.76 4.31 9.11
CA THR A 27 6.25 5.59 9.61
C THR A 27 5.63 6.70 8.77
N PHE A 28 4.92 7.59 9.44
CA PHE A 28 4.34 8.80 8.86
C PHE A 28 5.18 10.00 9.26
N GLN A 29 5.69 10.74 8.28
CA GLN A 29 6.28 12.05 8.49
C GLN A 29 5.28 13.08 7.97
N LEU A 30 4.54 13.69 8.89
CA LEU A 30 3.37 14.48 8.54
C LEU A 30 3.76 15.83 7.94
N HIS A 31 3.21 16.10 6.77
CA HIS A 31 3.27 17.40 6.13
C HIS A 31 1.96 17.65 5.37
N PRO A 32 1.37 18.85 5.43
CA PRO A 32 0.05 19.11 4.83
C PRO A 32 -0.04 18.75 3.35
N THR A 33 1.03 18.98 2.59
CA THR A 33 1.06 18.76 1.14
C THR A 33 2.04 17.68 0.68
N ALA A 34 2.84 17.10 1.58
CA ALA A 34 3.96 16.23 1.21
C ALA A 34 4.27 15.21 2.33
N THR A 35 3.22 14.62 2.90
CA THR A 35 3.39 13.59 3.92
C THR A 35 4.14 12.42 3.30
N ARG A 36 5.24 11.99 3.94
CA ARG A 36 5.94 10.77 3.57
C ARG A 36 5.38 9.61 4.37
N VAL A 37 5.09 8.52 3.67
CA VAL A 37 4.66 7.26 4.30
C VAL A 37 5.65 6.19 3.90
N ARG A 38 6.39 5.68 4.88
CA ARG A 38 7.25 4.51 4.73
C ARG A 38 6.54 3.29 5.28
N ALA A 39 6.33 2.29 4.45
CA ALA A 39 5.78 1.00 4.84
C ALA A 39 6.87 -0.08 4.79
N ALA A 40 6.93 -0.95 5.80
CA ALA A 40 7.72 -2.17 5.78
C ALA A 40 6.78 -3.38 5.98
N LEU A 41 6.68 -4.23 4.96
CA LEU A 41 5.82 -5.39 4.92
C LEU A 41 6.68 -6.65 5.11
N HIS A 42 6.45 -7.38 6.21
CA HIS A 42 7.12 -8.64 6.50
C HIS A 42 6.35 -9.77 5.83
N LEU A 43 6.90 -10.31 4.75
CA LEU A 43 6.20 -11.19 3.83
C LEU A 43 6.85 -12.58 3.83
N VAL A 44 6.00 -13.61 3.75
CA VAL A 44 6.39 -15.00 3.51
C VAL A 44 5.71 -15.44 2.21
N PRO A 45 6.46 -15.71 1.13
CA PRO A 45 5.88 -16.13 -0.14
C PRO A 45 5.26 -17.53 -0.02
N GLU A 46 4.14 -17.75 -0.69
CA GLU A 46 3.67 -19.11 -0.97
C GLU A 46 4.61 -19.80 -1.98
N PRO A 47 4.70 -21.14 -2.01
CA PRO A 47 5.63 -21.84 -2.89
C PRO A 47 5.49 -21.43 -4.37
N GLY A 48 6.61 -21.04 -4.99
CA GLY A 48 6.67 -20.60 -6.39
C GLY A 48 6.17 -19.17 -6.66
N GLN A 49 5.74 -18.44 -5.62
CA GLN A 49 5.35 -17.03 -5.77
C GLN A 49 6.58 -16.12 -5.70
N ARG A 50 6.84 -15.43 -6.81
CA ARG A 50 7.94 -14.46 -6.95
C ARG A 50 7.46 -13.10 -7.43
N GLU A 51 6.16 -12.92 -7.51
CA GLU A 51 5.50 -11.68 -7.90
C GLU A 51 4.46 -11.31 -6.86
N ILE A 52 4.43 -10.03 -6.50
CA ILE A 52 3.43 -9.46 -5.62
C ILE A 52 2.74 -8.28 -6.31
N ARG A 53 1.42 -8.25 -6.15
CA ARG A 53 0.59 -7.11 -6.53
C ARG A 53 0.06 -6.43 -5.28
N LEU A 54 0.33 -5.13 -5.15
CA LEU A 54 -0.16 -4.28 -4.07
C LEU A 54 -1.13 -3.24 -4.65
N HIS A 55 -2.21 -2.95 -3.92
CA HIS A 55 -3.13 -1.89 -4.29
C HIS A 55 -2.56 -0.53 -3.91
N GLY A 56 -2.82 0.48 -4.74
CA GLY A 56 -2.39 1.86 -4.50
C GLY A 56 -3.07 2.82 -5.46
N GLU A 57 -3.56 3.95 -4.97
CA GLU A 57 -4.22 4.97 -5.80
C GLU A 57 -3.74 6.37 -5.42
N GLY A 58 -3.39 7.18 -6.42
CA GLY A 58 -2.96 8.57 -6.21
C GLY A 58 -1.65 8.71 -5.41
N LEU A 59 -0.83 7.66 -5.38
CA LEU A 59 0.43 7.62 -4.64
C LEU A 59 1.59 8.05 -5.55
N ARG A 60 2.48 8.90 -5.03
CA ARG A 60 3.77 9.15 -5.66
C ARG A 60 4.83 8.22 -5.06
N LEU A 61 5.20 7.15 -5.77
CA LEU A 61 6.28 6.26 -5.37
C LEU A 61 7.64 7.00 -5.37
N ILE A 62 8.40 6.85 -4.30
CA ILE A 62 9.75 7.44 -4.12
C ILE A 62 10.79 6.33 -4.19
N ASP A 63 10.59 5.25 -3.44
CA ASP A 63 11.52 4.12 -3.36
C ASP A 63 10.77 2.81 -3.08
N ALA A 64 11.35 1.71 -3.56
CA ALA A 64 10.95 0.35 -3.25
C ALA A 64 12.20 -0.52 -3.09
N ALA A 65 12.26 -1.28 -2.00
CA ALA A 65 13.41 -2.11 -1.67
C ALA A 65 12.99 -3.42 -1.01
N VAL A 66 13.74 -4.50 -1.28
CA VAL A 66 13.60 -5.80 -0.63
C VAL A 66 14.84 -6.05 0.22
N ASP A 67 14.66 -6.31 1.51
CA ASP A 67 15.75 -6.48 2.48
C ASP A 67 16.78 -5.33 2.45
N GLY A 68 16.30 -4.11 2.18
CA GLY A 68 17.13 -2.90 2.08
C GLY A 68 17.85 -2.70 0.73
N GLN A 69 17.66 -3.58 -0.24
CA GLN A 69 18.19 -3.43 -1.60
C GLN A 69 17.11 -2.90 -2.54
N SER A 70 17.38 -1.80 -3.25
CA SER A 70 16.43 -1.24 -4.21
C SER A 70 16.07 -2.26 -5.29
N VAL A 71 14.79 -2.30 -5.63
CA VAL A 71 14.23 -3.23 -6.63
C VAL A 71 13.48 -2.45 -7.71
N ALA A 72 13.37 -3.05 -8.89
CA ALA A 72 12.47 -2.52 -9.91
C ALA A 72 11.02 -2.71 -9.46
N ALA A 73 10.22 -1.67 -9.63
CA ALA A 73 8.80 -1.69 -9.32
C ALA A 73 8.03 -1.03 -10.46
N SER A 74 6.86 -1.59 -10.80
CA SER A 74 6.03 -1.12 -11.90
C SER A 74 4.70 -0.59 -11.36
N PRO A 75 4.62 0.71 -11.02
CA PRO A 75 3.37 1.33 -10.62
C PRO A 75 2.46 1.53 -11.83
N ASP A 76 1.15 1.41 -11.61
CA ASP A 76 0.10 1.80 -12.54
C ASP A 76 -1.03 2.53 -11.79
N GLU A 77 -2.14 2.80 -12.47
CA GLU A 77 -3.28 3.55 -11.91
C GLU A 77 -3.91 2.90 -10.67
N THR A 78 -3.75 1.59 -10.49
CA THR A 78 -4.44 0.79 -9.46
C THR A 78 -3.49 0.17 -8.44
N GLY A 79 -2.18 0.34 -8.58
CA GLY A 79 -1.24 -0.26 -7.65
C GLY A 79 0.21 -0.37 -8.12
N LEU A 80 0.91 -1.33 -7.51
CA LEU A 80 2.33 -1.60 -7.72
C LEU A 80 2.55 -3.10 -7.90
N THR A 81 3.22 -3.47 -8.98
CA THR A 81 3.71 -4.84 -9.20
C THR A 81 5.22 -4.89 -8.99
N LEU A 82 5.69 -5.89 -8.23
CA LEU A 82 7.10 -6.24 -8.11
C LEU A 82 7.28 -7.72 -8.44
N SER A 83 8.25 -8.02 -9.31
CA SER A 83 8.58 -9.37 -9.77
C SER A 83 9.99 -9.75 -9.31
N ASP A 84 10.41 -10.99 -9.59
CA ASP A 84 11.72 -11.55 -9.22
C ASP A 84 12.02 -11.55 -7.71
N LEU A 85 10.98 -11.60 -6.88
CA LEU A 85 11.10 -11.59 -5.42
C LEU A 85 11.73 -12.89 -4.87
N PRO A 86 12.30 -12.85 -3.65
CA PRO A 86 12.85 -14.04 -2.99
C PRO A 86 11.76 -15.08 -2.68
N GLU A 87 12.10 -16.36 -2.82
CA GLU A 87 11.25 -17.50 -2.39
C GLU A 87 11.38 -17.83 -0.89
N ARG A 88 11.90 -16.88 -0.11
CA ARG A 88 12.10 -16.98 1.36
C ARG A 88 11.40 -15.80 2.03
N PRO A 89 11.21 -15.79 3.36
CA PRO A 89 10.77 -14.59 4.05
C PRO A 89 11.67 -13.39 3.76
N PHE A 90 11.06 -12.22 3.53
CA PHE A 90 11.74 -10.96 3.24
C PHE A 90 10.93 -9.76 3.76
N VAL A 91 11.58 -8.59 3.82
CA VAL A 91 10.92 -7.32 4.12
C VAL A 91 10.86 -6.47 2.85
N LEU A 92 9.64 -6.18 2.38
CA LEU A 92 9.41 -5.20 1.33
C LEU A 92 9.18 -3.84 1.97
N THR A 93 10.06 -2.89 1.66
CA THR A 93 9.89 -1.49 2.04
C THR A 93 9.46 -0.65 0.85
N THR A 94 8.44 0.19 1.02
CA THR A 94 8.07 1.23 0.07
C THR A 94 8.02 2.58 0.77
N GLU A 95 8.39 3.63 0.03
CA GLU A 95 8.20 5.01 0.46
C GLU A 95 7.35 5.74 -0.59
N VAL A 96 6.29 6.40 -0.13
CA VAL A 96 5.39 7.19 -0.97
C VAL A 96 5.20 8.59 -0.42
N GLU A 97 4.83 9.53 -1.28
CA GLU A 97 4.36 10.86 -0.91
C GLU A 97 2.87 11.01 -1.20
N ILE A 98 2.16 11.60 -0.26
CA ILE A 98 0.74 11.97 -0.39
C ILE A 98 0.51 13.40 0.12
N SER A 99 -0.59 14.02 -0.31
CA SER A 99 -0.96 15.39 0.06
C SER A 99 -2.32 15.42 0.78
N PRO A 100 -2.34 15.33 2.13
CA PRO A 100 -3.58 15.35 2.92
C PRO A 100 -4.43 16.61 2.74
N GLN A 101 -3.79 17.77 2.54
CA GLN A 101 -4.48 19.06 2.39
C GLN A 101 -5.25 19.16 1.08
N THR A 102 -4.78 18.50 0.01
CA THR A 102 -5.46 18.52 -1.30
C THR A 102 -6.39 17.33 -1.48
N ASN A 103 -6.53 16.45 -0.48
CA ASN A 103 -7.41 15.30 -0.53
C ASN A 103 -8.86 15.70 -0.22
N THR A 104 -9.60 16.04 -1.27
CA THR A 104 -11.02 16.45 -1.17
C THR A 104 -12.00 15.28 -1.10
N ALA A 105 -11.52 14.05 -1.32
CA ALA A 105 -12.35 12.84 -1.27
C ALA A 105 -12.65 12.39 0.16
N LEU A 106 -11.90 12.88 1.16
CA LEU A 106 -12.04 12.52 2.58
C LEU A 106 -11.87 11.01 2.85
N GLU A 107 -11.06 10.35 2.01
CA GLU A 107 -10.69 8.93 2.07
C GLU A 107 -9.17 8.78 2.13
N GLY A 108 -8.65 7.77 2.83
CA GLY A 108 -7.22 7.69 3.14
C GLY A 108 -6.82 8.74 4.17
N LEU A 109 -5.65 9.36 4.04
CA LEU A 109 -5.19 10.43 4.93
C LEU A 109 -5.58 11.81 4.36
N TYR A 110 -6.30 12.61 5.13
CA TYR A 110 -6.78 13.94 4.73
C TYR A 110 -6.76 14.93 5.89
N MET A 111 -7.01 16.22 5.61
CA MET A 111 -7.16 17.25 6.63
C MET A 111 -8.63 17.65 6.84
N SER A 112 -9.07 17.70 8.09
CA SER A 112 -10.39 18.23 8.49
C SER A 112 -10.21 19.23 9.62
N ASN A 113 -10.64 20.48 9.40
CA ASN A 113 -10.49 21.59 10.36
C ASN A 113 -9.07 21.72 10.96
N GLY A 114 -8.04 21.53 10.12
CA GLY A 114 -6.63 21.61 10.54
C GLY A 114 -6.09 20.36 11.24
N MET A 115 -6.88 19.30 11.41
CA MET A 115 -6.47 18.02 11.97
C MET A 115 -6.21 16.98 10.87
N TYR A 116 -5.23 16.10 11.06
CA TYR A 116 -5.05 14.93 10.21
C TYR A 116 -6.04 13.84 10.61
N CYS A 117 -6.80 13.33 9.63
CA CYS A 117 -7.78 12.28 9.82
C CYS A 117 -7.55 11.15 8.81
N THR A 118 -7.89 9.92 9.19
CA THR A 118 -7.86 8.77 8.29
C THR A 118 -9.24 8.13 8.17
N GLN A 119 -9.69 7.85 6.95
CA GLN A 119 -10.85 7.01 6.68
C GLN A 119 -10.43 5.88 5.74
N CYS A 120 -10.38 4.65 6.26
CA CYS A 120 -9.78 3.51 5.54
C CYS A 120 -10.81 2.50 5.03
N GLU A 121 -12.05 2.49 5.53
CA GLU A 121 -13.07 1.54 5.08
C GLU A 121 -13.83 2.09 3.85
N ALA A 122 -14.08 1.31 2.79
CA ALA A 122 -13.69 -0.11 2.62
C ALA A 122 -12.29 -0.31 2.01
N GLU A 123 -11.80 0.66 1.24
CA GLU A 123 -10.56 0.54 0.45
C GLU A 123 -9.69 1.82 0.52
N GLY A 124 -9.83 2.61 1.59
CA GLY A 124 -9.13 3.88 1.75
C GLY A 124 -7.64 3.73 2.08
N PHE A 125 -7.19 2.55 2.51
CA PHE A 125 -5.79 2.33 2.89
C PHE A 125 -4.84 2.36 1.68
N ARG A 126 -5.31 1.95 0.49
CA ARG A 126 -4.55 2.07 -0.77
C ARG A 126 -4.27 3.51 -1.19
N LYS A 127 -4.95 4.50 -0.60
CA LYS A 127 -4.68 5.93 -0.79
C LYS A 127 -3.61 6.48 0.18
N ILE A 128 -3.08 5.64 1.06
CA ILE A 128 -2.04 5.98 2.03
C ILE A 128 -0.69 5.38 1.64
N THR A 129 -0.67 4.10 1.25
CA THR A 129 0.54 3.39 0.82
C THR A 129 0.18 2.17 -0.04
N TYR A 130 1.18 1.56 -0.67
CA TYR A 130 0.99 0.31 -1.39
C TYR A 130 0.79 -0.85 -0.40
N TYR A 131 -0.35 -1.52 -0.47
CA TYR A 131 -0.74 -2.57 0.48
C TYR A 131 -1.65 -3.62 -0.18
N PRO A 132 -1.64 -4.90 0.26
CA PRO A 132 -2.68 -5.85 -0.13
C PRO A 132 -4.00 -5.50 0.57
N ASP A 133 -4.68 -4.48 0.06
CA ASP A 133 -5.92 -3.92 0.57
C ASP A 133 -7.11 -4.86 0.35
N ARG A 134 -7.05 -6.03 1.00
CA ARG A 134 -8.02 -7.13 0.96
C ARG A 134 -8.28 -7.61 2.40
N PRO A 135 -9.56 -7.84 2.79
CA PRO A 135 -9.93 -8.08 4.19
C PRO A 135 -9.44 -9.42 4.75
N ASP A 136 -9.08 -10.37 3.89
CA ASP A 136 -8.55 -11.68 4.27
C ASP A 136 -7.04 -11.67 4.53
N VAL A 137 -6.35 -10.55 4.30
CA VAL A 137 -4.95 -10.35 4.66
C VAL A 137 -4.87 -9.59 5.98
N MET A 138 -4.72 -10.35 7.06
CA MET A 138 -4.56 -9.82 8.42
C MET A 138 -3.09 -9.70 8.79
N ALA A 139 -2.70 -8.58 9.41
CA ALA A 139 -1.34 -8.37 9.90
C ALA A 139 -1.33 -7.57 11.22
N ARG A 140 -0.23 -7.66 11.97
CA ARG A 140 0.00 -6.81 13.14
C ARG A 140 0.63 -5.49 12.69
N PHE A 141 0.03 -4.37 13.09
CA PHE A 141 0.50 -3.04 12.73
C PHE A 141 1.31 -2.41 13.87
N GLN A 142 2.45 -1.85 13.51
CA GLN A 142 3.22 -0.94 14.35
C GLN A 142 3.32 0.40 13.62
N VAL A 143 2.81 1.46 14.24
CA VAL A 143 2.74 2.78 13.60
C VAL A 143 3.55 3.78 14.40
N LYS A 144 4.40 4.52 13.70
CA LYS A 144 5.13 5.67 14.20
C LYS A 144 4.68 6.92 13.45
N ILE A 145 4.46 8.01 14.19
CA ILE A 145 4.07 9.32 13.65
C ILE A 145 5.13 10.33 14.09
N GLU A 146 5.65 11.09 13.13
CA GLU A 146 6.66 12.14 13.29
C GLU A 146 6.15 13.47 12.71
#